data_AF-A0A7V4UNU1-F1
#
_entry.id   AF-A0A7V4UNU1-F1
#
_cell.length_a   1.000
_cell.length_b   1.000
_cell.length_c   1.000
_cell.angle_alpha   90.00
_cell.angle_beta   90.00
_cell.angle_gamma   90.00
#
_symmetry.space_group_name_H-M   'P 1'
#
loop_
_entity.id
_entity.type
_entity.pdbx_description
1 polymer ?
#
loop_
_entity_poly.entity_id
_entity_poly.type
_entity_poly.pdbx_seq_one_letter_code
_entity_poly.pdbx_strand_id
1 'polypeptide(L)'
;MRAFLFLAKEFDTRMEWLQEFRREWVIFFFLFFTYGYFHQGGGWNQNSRFDQIRSIVESGKFEINDYMVYRAASDLSSQPGLARFSVPPGVRLEQIASIANTGDVALFQGRVYPNKPPGTVLAGVPAYMVIYQLERLLGFDPDDWWTLTINAYLTTVFSVSLLPLLCVLILGLGLLGRWCREGVTEGRDPAIRAK
;
A
#
# COMPACT_ATOMS: atom_id res chain seq x y z
N MET A 1 -16.04 -48.88 14.26
CA MET A 1 -15.59 -48.54 12.89
C MET A 1 -16.06 -47.15 12.43
N ARG A 2 -17.35 -46.78 12.53
CA ARG A 2 -17.85 -45.45 12.10
C ARG A 2 -17.27 -44.25 12.87
N ALA A 3 -17.08 -44.36 14.19
CA ALA A 3 -16.48 -43.27 14.99
C ALA A 3 -15.00 -42.99 14.64
N PHE A 4 -14.26 -44.02 14.22
CA PHE A 4 -12.85 -43.88 13.83
C PHE A 4 -12.72 -43.19 12.46
N LEU A 5 -13.61 -43.50 11.52
CA LEU A 5 -13.69 -42.82 10.21
C LEU A 5 -14.12 -41.35 10.35
N PHE A 6 -14.99 -41.05 11.32
CA PHE A 6 -15.41 -39.68 11.63
C PHE A 6 -14.24 -38.84 12.18
N LEU A 7 -13.54 -39.35 13.20
CA LEU A 7 -12.35 -38.69 13.77
C LEU A 7 -11.23 -38.50 12.74
N ALA A 8 -10.99 -39.49 11.88
CA ALA A 8 -10.00 -39.37 10.82
C ALA A 8 -10.35 -38.26 9.81
N LYS A 9 -11.63 -38.15 9.43
CA LYS A 9 -12.12 -37.11 8.53
C LYS A 9 -12.05 -35.71 9.15
N GLU A 10 -12.35 -35.60 10.45
CA GLU A 10 -12.26 -34.35 11.21
C GLU A 10 -10.80 -33.88 11.40
N PHE A 11 -9.88 -34.84 11.55
CA PHE A 11 -8.44 -34.55 11.66
C PHE A 11 -7.84 -34.12 10.32
N ASP A 12 -8.26 -34.75 9.22
CA ASP A 12 -7.80 -34.44 7.86
C ASP A 12 -8.25 -33.03 7.42
N THR A 13 -9.52 -32.69 7.67
CA THR A 13 -10.05 -31.33 7.40
C THR A 13 -9.38 -30.24 8.25
N ARG A 14 -9.03 -30.52 9.52
CA ARG A 14 -8.22 -29.59 10.33
C ARG A 14 -6.82 -29.39 9.76
N MET A 15 -6.22 -30.44 9.19
CA MET A 15 -4.88 -30.37 8.61
C MET A 15 -4.86 -29.59 7.29
N GLU A 16 -5.88 -29.78 6.43
CA GLU A 16 -6.05 -29.00 5.20
C GLU A 16 -6.25 -27.51 5.49
N TRP A 17 -7.06 -27.16 6.50
CA TRP A 17 -7.30 -25.77 6.91
C TRP A 17 -6.04 -25.06 7.40
N LEU A 18 -5.25 -25.72 8.27
CA LEU A 18 -3.96 -25.19 8.72
C LEU A 18 -2.97 -25.08 7.56
N GLN A 19 -3.05 -25.95 6.56
CA GLN A 19 -2.19 -25.86 5.38
C GLN A 19 -2.56 -24.73 4.44
N GLU A 20 -3.86 -24.48 4.22
CA GLU A 20 -4.33 -23.31 3.46
C GLU A 20 -3.82 -22.05 4.15
N PHE A 21 -4.19 -21.82 5.42
CA PHE A 21 -3.78 -20.63 6.19
C PHE A 21 -2.26 -20.39 6.17
N ARG A 22 -1.45 -21.45 6.20
CA ARG A 22 0.02 -21.34 6.10
C ARG A 22 0.49 -20.85 4.73
N ARG A 23 -0.18 -21.20 3.63
CA ARG A 23 0.20 -20.81 2.26
C ARG A 23 -0.06 -19.33 2.01
N GLU A 24 -1.16 -18.73 2.48
CA GLU A 24 -1.38 -17.30 2.25
C GLU A 24 -0.40 -16.44 3.05
N TRP A 25 -0.04 -16.84 4.28
CA TRP A 25 1.04 -16.18 5.03
C TRP A 25 2.39 -16.29 4.33
N VAL A 26 2.70 -17.45 3.73
CA VAL A 26 3.91 -17.61 2.92
C VAL A 26 3.89 -16.65 1.72
N ILE A 27 2.77 -16.55 0.99
CA ILE A 27 2.63 -15.60 -0.13
C ILE A 27 2.76 -14.16 0.36
N PHE A 28 2.10 -13.80 1.47
CA PHE A 28 2.18 -12.47 2.06
C PHE A 28 3.62 -12.10 2.40
N PHE A 29 4.32 -12.92 3.20
CA PHE A 29 5.70 -12.64 3.60
C PHE A 29 6.65 -12.67 2.41
N PHE A 30 6.47 -13.60 1.46
CA PHE A 30 7.27 -13.64 0.24
C PHE A 30 7.13 -12.34 -0.56
N LEU A 31 5.90 -11.86 -0.79
CA LEU A 31 5.67 -10.59 -1.47
C LEU A 31 6.19 -9.40 -0.68
N PHE A 32 5.91 -9.34 0.63
CA PHE A 32 6.38 -8.29 1.53
C PHE A 32 7.90 -8.14 1.49
N PHE A 33 8.64 -9.24 1.68
CA PHE A 33 10.10 -9.20 1.67
C PHE A 33 10.67 -8.96 0.27
N THR A 34 10.08 -9.53 -0.77
CA THR A 34 10.54 -9.32 -2.15
C THR A 34 10.39 -7.85 -2.55
N TYR A 35 9.22 -7.24 -2.33
CA TYR A 35 8.98 -5.83 -2.66
C TYR A 35 9.71 -4.87 -1.71
N GLY A 36 9.87 -5.24 -0.45
CA GLY A 36 10.70 -4.50 0.50
C GLY A 36 12.19 -4.51 0.15
N TYR A 37 12.70 -5.60 -0.43
CA TYR A 37 14.10 -5.71 -0.80
C TYR A 37 14.40 -5.08 -2.17
N PHE A 38 13.58 -5.36 -3.20
CA PHE A 38 13.79 -4.87 -4.57
C PHE A 38 13.16 -3.49 -4.84
N HIS A 39 13.07 -2.64 -3.83
CA HIS A 39 12.51 -1.30 -3.96
C HIS A 39 13.28 -0.49 -5.01
N GLN A 40 12.60 -0.13 -6.11
CA GLN A 40 13.24 0.50 -7.27
C GLN A 40 13.60 1.98 -7.07
N GLY A 41 13.21 2.62 -5.96
CA GLY A 41 13.68 3.96 -5.61
C GLY A 41 13.22 5.09 -6.54
N GLY A 42 13.98 6.19 -6.53
CA GLY A 42 13.63 7.51 -7.10
C GLY A 42 13.68 7.65 -8.62
N GLY A 43 13.16 6.68 -9.37
CA GLY A 43 13.00 6.79 -10.83
C GLY A 43 11.78 7.65 -11.24
N TRP A 44 11.73 8.08 -12.50
CA TRP A 44 10.66 8.96 -12.99
C TRP A 44 9.25 8.36 -12.79
N ASN A 45 9.10 7.07 -13.05
CA ASN A 45 7.84 6.35 -12.87
C ASN A 45 7.38 6.33 -11.40
N GLN A 46 8.31 6.07 -10.49
CA GLN A 46 8.05 5.95 -9.07
C GLN A 46 7.71 7.32 -8.47
N ASN A 47 8.51 8.34 -8.82
CA ASN A 47 8.32 9.71 -8.36
C ASN A 47 6.98 10.27 -8.84
N SER A 48 6.65 10.10 -10.12
CA SER A 48 5.35 10.54 -10.69
C SER A 48 4.15 9.94 -9.95
N ARG A 49 4.22 8.66 -9.58
CA ARG A 49 3.16 8.01 -8.77
C ARG A 49 3.15 8.53 -7.35
N PHE A 50 4.31 8.64 -6.72
CA PHE A 50 4.42 9.06 -5.33
C PHE A 50 3.95 10.51 -5.15
N ASP A 51 4.35 11.43 -6.03
CA ASP A 51 3.90 12.81 -6.02
C ASP A 51 2.37 12.93 -6.15
N GLN A 52 1.73 12.08 -6.95
CA GLN A 52 0.28 12.06 -7.04
C GLN A 52 -0.38 11.48 -5.79
N ILE A 53 0.18 10.43 -5.20
CA ILE A 53 -0.31 9.90 -3.92
C ILE A 53 -0.27 10.99 -2.85
N ARG A 54 0.84 11.74 -2.78
CA ARG A 54 0.99 12.87 -1.88
C ARG A 54 0.00 13.97 -2.15
N SER A 55 -0.18 14.39 -3.41
CA SER A 55 -1.18 15.40 -3.77
C SER A 55 -2.61 15.02 -3.39
N ILE A 56 -2.97 13.75 -3.55
CA ILE A 56 -4.29 13.27 -3.15
C ILE A 56 -4.45 13.33 -1.63
N VAL A 57 -3.45 12.89 -0.87
CA VAL A 57 -3.53 12.78 0.60
C VAL A 57 -3.36 14.13 1.30
N GLU A 58 -2.39 14.95 0.88
CA GLU A 58 -2.00 16.19 1.55
C GLU A 58 -2.85 17.40 1.11
N SER A 59 -3.26 17.46 -0.15
CA SER A 59 -4.02 18.61 -0.69
C SER A 59 -5.37 18.25 -1.31
N GLY A 60 -5.72 16.97 -1.42
CA GLY A 60 -6.99 16.53 -2.01
C GLY A 60 -7.08 16.75 -3.51
N LYS A 61 -5.95 16.88 -4.21
CA LYS A 61 -5.90 17.16 -5.66
C LYS A 61 -5.30 15.99 -6.43
N PHE A 62 -5.60 15.93 -7.73
CA PHE A 62 -5.03 14.93 -8.65
C PHE A 62 -3.83 15.45 -9.46
N GLU A 63 -3.63 16.77 -9.49
CA GLU A 63 -2.48 17.42 -10.13
C GLU A 63 -1.25 17.33 -9.22
N ILE A 64 -0.05 17.28 -9.79
CA ILE A 64 1.21 17.13 -9.04
C ILE A 64 2.06 18.40 -8.99
N ASN A 65 1.49 19.54 -9.40
CA ASN A 65 2.15 20.84 -9.49
C ASN A 65 2.96 21.20 -8.25
N ASP A 66 2.43 20.88 -7.07
CA ASP A 66 2.99 21.28 -5.78
C ASP A 66 3.99 20.26 -5.22
N TYR A 67 4.18 19.10 -5.85
CA TYR A 67 4.89 17.95 -5.25
C TYR A 67 6.10 17.47 -6.02
N MET A 68 6.39 18.04 -7.19
CA MET A 68 7.41 17.50 -8.11
C MET A 68 8.74 18.27 -8.10
N VAL A 69 8.81 19.45 -7.47
CA VAL A 69 10.03 20.27 -7.42
C VAL A 69 10.51 20.42 -5.98
N TYR A 70 11.71 19.90 -5.71
CA TYR A 70 12.42 20.10 -4.45
C TYR A 70 13.77 20.75 -4.73
N ARG A 71 14.19 21.65 -3.85
CA ARG A 71 15.52 22.25 -3.86
C ARG A 71 16.14 22.18 -2.47
N ALA A 72 17.46 22.13 -2.41
CA ALA A 72 18.17 22.16 -1.15
C ALA A 72 17.87 23.50 -0.45
N ALA A 73 17.38 23.42 0.79
CA ALA A 73 17.13 24.58 1.63
C ALA A 73 18.43 25.33 1.99
N SER A 74 19.59 24.70 1.80
CA SER A 74 20.91 25.35 1.89
C SER A 74 21.06 26.54 0.95
N ASP A 75 20.32 26.54 -0.17
CA ASP A 75 20.34 27.62 -1.15
C ASP A 75 19.52 28.84 -0.69
N LEU A 76 18.76 28.71 0.41
CA LEU A 76 17.80 29.69 0.93
C LEU A 76 18.02 30.02 2.41
N SER A 77 18.64 29.13 3.19
CA SER A 77 18.93 29.28 4.62
C SER A 77 20.13 28.41 5.01
N SER A 78 20.81 28.71 6.12
CA SER A 78 21.98 27.95 6.59
C SER A 78 21.66 26.57 7.18
N GLN A 79 20.41 26.09 7.08
CA GLN A 79 20.01 24.77 7.57
C GLN A 79 19.94 23.75 6.43
N PRO A 80 20.49 22.53 6.63
CA PRO A 80 20.29 21.43 5.68
C PRO A 80 18.80 21.03 5.68
N GLY A 81 18.21 20.89 4.50
CA GLY A 81 16.82 20.50 4.33
C GLY A 81 16.41 20.52 2.86
N LEU A 82 15.19 20.09 2.57
CA LEU A 82 14.57 20.28 1.25
C LEU A 82 13.40 21.26 1.38
N ALA A 83 13.27 22.12 0.39
CA ALA A 83 12.13 23.01 0.24
C ALA A 83 11.34 22.60 -1.01
N ARG A 84 10.02 22.47 -0.83
CA ARG A 84 9.07 22.12 -1.89
C ARG A 84 8.59 23.39 -2.62
N PHE A 85 8.52 23.33 -3.95
CA PHE A 85 8.08 24.44 -4.79
C PHE A 85 6.98 24.01 -5.77
N SER A 86 6.02 24.90 -6.00
CA SER A 86 5.01 24.72 -7.04
C SER A 86 5.58 25.01 -8.43
N VAL A 87 5.20 24.20 -9.41
CA VAL A 87 5.51 24.46 -10.82
C VAL A 87 4.77 25.73 -11.30
N PRO A 88 5.48 26.70 -11.92
CA PRO A 88 4.84 27.90 -12.43
C PRO A 88 3.73 27.60 -13.46
N PRO A 89 2.65 28.40 -13.50
CA PRO A 89 1.63 28.26 -14.53
C PRO A 89 2.21 28.44 -15.93
N GLY A 90 1.76 27.62 -16.89
CA GLY A 90 2.18 27.74 -18.30
C GLY A 90 3.56 27.16 -18.65
N VAL A 91 4.18 26.44 -17.71
CA VAL A 91 5.40 25.65 -17.98
C VAL A 91 5.15 24.62 -19.07
N ARG A 92 6.10 24.51 -20.02
CA ARG A 92 6.05 23.53 -21.11
C ARG A 92 6.69 22.21 -20.68
N LEU A 93 6.26 21.09 -21.27
CA LEU A 93 6.71 19.74 -20.88
C LEU A 93 8.24 19.61 -20.86
N GLU A 94 8.94 20.22 -21.82
CA GLU A 94 10.40 20.17 -21.90
C GLU A 94 11.11 20.89 -20.75
N GLN A 95 10.46 21.87 -20.13
CA GLN A 95 10.99 22.58 -18.97
C GLN A 95 10.74 21.82 -17.67
N ILE A 96 9.72 20.94 -17.62
CA ILE A 96 9.41 20.15 -16.42
C ILE A 96 10.52 19.14 -16.16
N ALA A 97 10.95 18.42 -17.19
CA ALA A 97 11.97 17.38 -17.07
C ALA A 97 13.33 17.89 -16.55
N SER A 98 13.61 19.21 -16.65
CA SER A 98 14.85 19.80 -16.15
C SER A 98 14.77 20.34 -14.72
N ILE A 99 13.58 20.52 -14.16
CA ILE A 99 13.38 21.11 -12.82
C ILE A 99 12.71 20.16 -11.83
N ALA A 100 12.02 19.13 -12.31
CA ALA A 100 11.24 18.22 -11.49
C ALA A 100 11.97 16.88 -11.24
N ASN A 101 11.54 16.19 -10.18
CA ASN A 101 11.96 14.83 -9.85
C ASN A 101 11.47 13.76 -10.86
N THR A 102 10.58 14.13 -11.79
CA THR A 102 10.02 13.24 -12.81
C THR A 102 9.69 13.99 -14.10
N GLY A 103 9.98 13.34 -15.23
CA GLY A 103 9.48 13.74 -16.55
C GLY A 103 8.28 12.93 -17.03
N ASP A 104 7.81 11.96 -16.22
CA ASP A 104 6.68 11.07 -16.55
C ASP A 104 5.33 11.76 -16.29
N VAL A 105 5.04 12.82 -17.07
CA VAL A 105 3.89 13.71 -16.84
C VAL A 105 3.10 14.03 -18.10
N ALA A 106 1.90 14.57 -17.91
CA ALA A 106 0.98 15.06 -18.91
C ALA A 106 0.46 16.44 -18.52
N LEU A 107 0.36 17.36 -19.48
CA LEU A 107 -0.22 18.70 -19.28
C LEU A 107 -1.67 18.71 -19.73
N PHE A 108 -2.56 19.18 -18.85
CA PHE A 108 -3.97 19.38 -19.18
C PHE A 108 -4.49 20.66 -18.51
N GLN A 109 -5.02 21.58 -19.31
CA GLN A 109 -5.54 22.89 -18.85
C GLN A 109 -4.54 23.68 -17.97
N GLY A 110 -3.25 23.63 -18.31
CA GLY A 110 -2.19 24.32 -17.55
C GLY A 110 -1.80 23.66 -16.23
N ARG A 111 -2.35 22.48 -15.93
CA ARG A 111 -2.04 21.67 -14.75
C ARG A 111 -1.21 20.45 -15.16
N VAL A 112 -0.37 19.98 -14.24
CA VAL A 112 0.52 18.85 -14.45
C VAL A 112 -0.08 17.62 -13.78
N TYR A 113 -0.21 16.54 -14.54
CA TYR A 113 -0.70 15.25 -14.08
C TYR A 113 0.34 14.16 -14.34
N PRO A 114 0.37 13.09 -13.56
CA PRO A 114 1.24 11.96 -13.88
C PRO A 114 0.72 11.21 -15.12
N ASN A 115 1.65 10.72 -15.93
CA ASN A 115 1.34 9.90 -17.11
C ASN A 115 1.36 8.39 -16.78
N LYS A 116 0.85 8.02 -15.60
CA LYS A 116 0.80 6.63 -15.13
C LYS A 116 -0.65 6.21 -14.85
N PRO A 117 -0.99 4.93 -15.06
CA PRO A 117 -2.35 4.46 -14.82
C PRO A 117 -2.73 4.67 -13.33
N PRO A 118 -3.96 5.15 -13.07
CA PRO A 118 -4.37 5.58 -11.74
C PRO A 118 -4.46 4.43 -10.73
N GLY A 119 -4.63 3.18 -11.19
CA GLY A 119 -4.80 2.03 -10.29
C GLY A 119 -3.65 1.85 -9.29
N THR A 120 -2.41 2.06 -9.73
CA THR A 120 -1.24 1.95 -8.85
C THR A 120 -1.15 3.08 -7.82
N VAL A 121 -1.61 4.28 -8.18
CA VAL A 121 -1.67 5.43 -7.28
C VAL A 121 -2.76 5.23 -6.25
N LEU A 122 -3.97 4.86 -6.68
CA LEU A 122 -5.11 4.62 -5.79
C LEU A 122 -4.84 3.49 -4.78
N ALA A 123 -4.10 2.44 -5.17
CA ALA A 123 -3.66 1.40 -4.25
C ALA A 123 -2.67 1.90 -3.18
N GLY A 124 -1.91 2.95 -3.48
CA GLY A 124 -0.95 3.57 -2.56
C GLY A 124 -1.55 4.59 -1.60
N VAL A 125 -2.69 5.19 -1.94
CA VAL A 125 -3.34 6.23 -1.12
C VAL A 125 -3.63 5.78 0.31
N PRO A 126 -4.27 4.62 0.59
CA PRO A 126 -4.54 4.19 1.96
C PRO A 126 -3.27 3.99 2.79
N ALA A 127 -2.22 3.44 2.16
CA ALA A 127 -0.93 3.24 2.81
C ALA A 127 -0.29 4.57 3.20
N TYR A 128 -0.18 5.50 2.25
CA TYR A 128 0.42 6.81 2.52
C TYR A 128 -0.41 7.65 3.49
N MET A 129 -1.74 7.56 3.44
CA MET A 129 -2.61 8.25 4.39
C MET A 129 -2.29 7.85 5.83
N VAL A 130 -2.11 6.56 6.12
CA VAL A 130 -1.73 6.11 7.47
C VAL A 130 -0.35 6.64 7.86
N ILE A 131 0.63 6.55 6.96
CA ILE A 131 1.99 7.05 7.19
C ILE A 131 1.96 8.55 7.51
N TYR A 132 1.37 9.35 6.62
CA TYR A 132 1.27 10.80 6.76
C TYR A 132 0.62 11.21 8.09
N GLN A 133 -0.48 10.56 8.49
CA GLN A 133 -1.13 10.87 9.76
C GLN A 133 -0.25 10.55 10.96
N LEU A 134 0.51 9.45 10.94
CA LEU A 134 1.47 9.12 12.00
C LEU A 134 2.61 10.14 12.07
N GLU A 135 3.12 10.60 10.93
CA GLU A 135 4.15 11.63 10.87
C GLU A 135 3.68 12.95 11.45
N ARG A 136 2.45 13.37 11.10
CA ARG A 136 1.83 14.57 11.66
C ARG A 136 1.64 14.47 13.17
N LEU A 137 1.31 13.29 13.69
CA LEU A 137 1.19 13.05 15.13
C LEU A 137 2.54 13.07 15.85
N LEU A 138 3.60 12.60 15.21
CA LEU A 138 4.96 12.54 15.75
C LEU A 138 5.76 13.84 15.52
N GLY A 139 5.22 14.78 14.74
CA GLY A 139 5.86 16.07 14.45
C GLY A 139 6.97 16.00 13.41
N PHE A 140 6.98 14.98 12.55
CA PHE A 140 7.93 14.89 11.44
C PHE A 140 7.51 15.79 10.28
N ASP A 141 8.50 16.37 9.61
CA ASP A 141 8.31 17.14 8.38
C ASP A 141 8.25 16.18 7.17
N PRO A 142 7.11 16.07 6.47
CA PRO A 142 6.95 15.23 5.28
C PRO A 142 7.80 15.67 4.08
N ASP A 143 8.28 16.91 4.07
CA ASP A 143 9.11 17.46 2.99
C ASP A 143 10.61 17.33 3.28
N ASP A 144 11.00 16.84 4.46
CA ASP A 144 12.40 16.50 4.74
C ASP A 144 12.87 15.32 3.87
N TRP A 145 14.11 15.37 3.41
CA TRP A 145 14.66 14.37 2.47
C TRP A 145 14.66 12.95 3.03
N TRP A 146 14.85 12.80 4.34
CA TRP A 146 14.83 11.50 4.99
C TRP A 146 13.41 10.97 5.07
N THR A 147 12.48 11.82 5.51
CA THR A 147 11.05 11.51 5.58
C THR A 147 10.49 11.13 4.20
N LEU A 148 10.81 11.90 3.15
CA LEU A 148 10.42 11.59 1.77
C LEU A 148 10.89 10.21 1.32
N THR A 149 12.13 9.86 1.64
CA THR A 149 12.73 8.58 1.26
C THR A 149 12.03 7.42 1.97
N ILE A 150 11.79 7.56 3.27
CA ILE A 150 11.05 6.59 4.06
C ILE A 150 9.62 6.46 3.55
N ASN A 151 8.96 7.56 3.22
CA ASN A 151 7.59 7.56 2.77
C ASN A 151 7.42 6.90 1.41
N ALA A 152 8.30 7.18 0.46
CA ALA A 152 8.30 6.50 -0.83
C ALA A 152 8.48 4.98 -0.65
N TYR A 153 9.38 4.58 0.26
CA TYR A 153 9.64 3.18 0.59
C TYR A 153 8.44 2.50 1.23
N LEU A 154 7.97 3.02 2.37
CA LEU A 154 6.87 2.45 3.14
C LEU A 154 5.58 2.43 2.33
N THR A 155 5.29 3.49 1.56
CA THR A 155 4.12 3.52 0.67
C THR A 155 4.17 2.39 -0.36
N THR A 156 5.34 2.14 -0.96
CA THR A 156 5.51 1.04 -1.90
C THR A 156 5.29 -0.31 -1.23
N VAL A 157 5.95 -0.56 -0.09
CA VAL A 157 5.86 -1.83 0.62
C VAL A 157 4.43 -2.10 1.09
N PHE A 158 3.80 -1.12 1.74
CA PHE A 158 2.44 -1.29 2.26
C PHE A 158 1.39 -1.34 1.16
N SER A 159 1.52 -0.56 0.08
CA SER A 159 0.54 -0.61 -1.03
C SER A 159 0.48 -2.00 -1.69
N VAL A 160 1.63 -2.64 -1.91
CA VAL A 160 1.71 -3.97 -2.51
C VAL A 160 1.32 -5.05 -1.52
N SER A 161 1.65 -4.89 -0.23
CA SER A 161 1.39 -5.90 0.80
C SER A 161 -0.04 -5.85 1.37
N LEU A 162 -0.75 -4.73 1.22
CA LEU A 162 -2.12 -4.57 1.68
C LEU A 162 -3.09 -5.51 0.94
N LEU A 163 -2.92 -5.67 -0.37
CA LEU A 163 -3.77 -6.55 -1.18
C LEU A 163 -3.69 -8.02 -0.75
N PRO A 164 -2.50 -8.65 -0.64
CA PRO A 164 -2.35 -9.99 -0.08
C PRO A 164 -2.86 -10.09 1.37
N LEU A 165 -2.63 -9.08 2.21
CA LEU A 165 -3.15 -9.07 3.58
C LEU A 165 -4.68 -9.12 3.61
N LEU A 166 -5.36 -8.34 2.77
CA LEU A 166 -6.82 -8.38 2.65
C LEU A 166 -7.30 -9.75 2.16
N CYS A 167 -6.60 -10.39 1.23
CA CYS A 167 -6.91 -11.75 0.80
C CYS A 167 -6.81 -12.75 1.97
N VAL A 168 -5.72 -12.70 2.75
CA VAL A 168 -5.53 -13.54 3.95
C VAL A 168 -6.70 -13.33 4.92
N LEU A 169 -7.09 -12.08 5.18
CA LEU A 169 -8.15 -11.75 6.12
C LEU A 169 -9.54 -12.21 5.62
N ILE A 170 -9.88 -11.96 4.36
CA ILE A 170 -11.18 -12.34 3.79
C ILE A 170 -11.33 -13.86 3.74
N LEU A 171 -10.30 -14.57 3.28
CA LEU A 171 -10.31 -16.03 3.23
C LEU A 171 -10.35 -16.61 4.64
N GLY A 172 -9.54 -16.09 5.56
CA GLY A 172 -9.53 -16.50 6.97
C GLY A 172 -10.89 -16.33 7.65
N LEU A 173 -11.53 -15.17 7.48
CA LEU A 173 -12.87 -14.90 8.04
C LEU A 173 -13.96 -15.74 7.36
N GLY A 174 -13.89 -15.93 6.05
CA GLY A 174 -14.81 -16.77 5.30
C GLY A 174 -14.75 -18.24 5.73
N LEU A 175 -13.54 -18.74 5.99
CA LEU A 175 -13.30 -20.07 6.53
C LEU A 175 -13.82 -20.20 7.96
N LEU A 176 -13.52 -19.23 8.84
CA LEU A 176 -14.03 -19.20 10.21
C LEU A 176 -15.57 -19.20 10.25
N GLY A 177 -16.20 -18.45 9.34
CA GLY A 177 -17.65 -18.41 9.21
C GLY A 177 -18.27 -19.72 8.73
N ARG A 178 -17.58 -20.48 7.85
CA ARG A 178 -18.01 -21.84 7.46
C ARG A 178 -17.93 -22.79 8.66
N TRP A 179 -16.81 -22.79 9.38
CA TRP A 179 -16.60 -23.63 10.56
C TRP A 179 -17.67 -23.40 11.64
N CYS A 180 -17.97 -22.15 11.98
CA CYS A 180 -19.03 -21.83 12.94
C CYS A 180 -20.41 -22.34 12.50
N ARG A 181 -20.72 -22.30 11.18
CA ARG A 181 -22.00 -22.81 10.67
C ARG A 181 -22.07 -24.33 10.71
N GLU A 182 -21.00 -25.02 10.36
CA GLU A 182 -20.92 -26.48 10.39
C GLU A 182 -21.04 -27.02 11.82
N GLY A 183 -20.34 -26.42 12.79
CA GLY A 183 -20.46 -26.79 14.20
C GLY A 183 -21.87 -26.56 14.77
N VAL A 184 -22.59 -25.55 14.29
CA VAL A 184 -24.01 -25.30 14.67
C VAL A 184 -24.96 -26.33 14.04
N THR A 185 -24.69 -26.78 12.82
CA THR A 185 -25.51 -27.83 12.18
C THR A 185 -25.31 -29.19 12.82
N GLU A 186 -24.10 -29.52 13.24
CA GLU A 186 -23.77 -30.79 13.90
C GLU A 186 -24.42 -30.88 15.30
N GLY A 187 -24.45 -29.77 16.06
CA GLY A 187 -25.15 -29.69 17.34
C GLY A 187 -26.68 -29.75 17.25
N ARG A 188 -27.27 -29.61 16.05
CA ARG A 188 -28.72 -29.78 15.80
C ARG A 188 -29.09 -31.19 15.35
N ASP A 189 -28.14 -32.06 15.03
CA ASP A 189 -28.44 -33.43 14.63
C ASP A 189 -28.95 -34.24 15.85
N PRO A 190 -30.22 -34.67 15.87
CA PRO A 190 -30.78 -35.42 16.99
C PRO A 190 -30.07 -36.76 17.22
N ALA A 191 -29.36 -37.31 16.22
CA ALA A 191 -28.59 -38.55 16.37
C ALA A 191 -27.33 -38.39 17.24
N ILE A 192 -26.77 -37.18 17.35
CA ILE A 192 -25.60 -36.88 18.17
C ILE A 192 -26.03 -36.49 19.59
N ARG A 193 -27.20 -35.87 19.76
CA ARG A 193 -27.75 -35.45 21.06
C ARG A 193 -28.22 -36.60 21.97
N ALA A 194 -28.41 -37.79 21.39
CA ALA A 194 -28.97 -38.96 22.08
C ALA A 194 -27.90 -39.96 22.59
N LYS A 195 -26.62 -39.60 22.51
CA LYS A 195 -25.48 -40.32 23.09
C LYS A 195 -24.81 -39.48 24.16
#